data_AF-A0A2E3NH74-F1
#
_entry.id   AF-A0A2E3NH74-F1
#
_cell.length_a   1.000
_cell.length_b   1.000
_cell.length_c   1.000
_cell.angle_alpha   90.00
_cell.angle_beta   90.00
_cell.angle_gamma   90.00
#
_symmetry.space_group_name_H-M   'P 1'
#
loop_
_entity.id
_entity.type
_entity.pdbx_description
1 polymer ?
#
loop_
_entity_poly.entity_id
_entity_poly.type
_entity_poly.pdbx_seq_one_letter_code
_entity_poly.pdbx_strand_id
1 'polypeptide(L)'
;MPRKLIGIALSLVGLSVFLIRLQHAGPYFPPEGGNLVGGLLALVCGALIFFDVLPSKGGAGTAGQGVLLLTSLLALYLAAFAVLAEVEEVVVVRPGCGETRGGPLRLWVIDDEGAIWATMGRDKATRNGIATARTVTLLRGGEEACVVAAVLDDARLVEHLSLLREEKYVAERIAVALGIFGEDRFDSNVALRMGPLVVP
;
A
#
# COMPACT_ATOMS: atom_id res chain seq x y z
N MET A 1 -32.87 9.01 -3.23
CA MET A 1 -31.86 9.35 -4.26
C MET A 1 -30.42 9.39 -3.73
N PRO A 2 -30.07 10.14 -2.67
CA PRO A 2 -28.67 10.24 -2.21
C PRO A 2 -28.11 8.92 -1.64
N ARG A 3 -28.91 8.15 -0.89
CA ARG A 3 -28.47 6.85 -0.34
C ARG A 3 -28.05 5.85 -1.41
N LYS A 4 -28.82 5.75 -2.50
CA LYS A 4 -28.48 4.85 -3.62
C LYS A 4 -27.18 5.26 -4.31
N LEU A 5 -26.91 6.56 -4.46
CA LEU A 5 -25.64 7.06 -5.00
C LEU A 5 -24.46 6.71 -4.09
N ILE A 6 -24.62 6.86 -2.77
CA ILE A 6 -23.62 6.44 -1.79
C ILE A 6 -23.34 4.93 -1.89
N GLY A 7 -24.41 4.12 -1.97
CA GLY A 7 -24.28 2.67 -2.14
C GLY A 7 -23.54 2.29 -3.42
N ILE A 8 -23.85 2.94 -4.55
CA ILE A 8 -23.13 2.75 -5.82
C ILE A 8 -21.66 3.14 -5.68
N ALA A 9 -21.37 4.32 -5.14
CA ALA A 9 -20.00 4.81 -4.99
C ALA A 9 -19.15 3.86 -4.12
N LEU A 10 -19.70 3.41 -2.99
CA LEU A 10 -19.03 2.48 -2.09
C LEU A 10 -18.75 1.14 -2.78
N SER A 11 -19.72 0.63 -3.55
CA SER A 11 -19.56 -0.60 -4.33
C SER A 11 -18.51 -0.46 -5.43
N LEU A 12 -18.46 0.68 -6.13
CA LEU A 12 -17.46 0.94 -7.17
C LEU A 12 -16.05 1.03 -6.57
N VAL A 13 -15.89 1.69 -5.42
CA VAL A 13 -14.61 1.74 -4.70
C VAL A 13 -14.20 0.34 -4.25
N GLY A 14 -15.12 -0.43 -3.66
CA GLY A 14 -14.87 -1.81 -3.28
C GLY A 14 -14.43 -2.68 -4.46
N LEU A 15 -15.13 -2.60 -5.59
CA LEU A 15 -14.77 -3.31 -6.82
C LEU A 15 -13.39 -2.92 -7.36
N SER A 16 -13.05 -1.62 -7.30
CA SER A 16 -11.76 -1.11 -7.75
C SER A 16 -10.60 -1.73 -6.98
N VAL A 17 -10.75 -1.98 -5.68
CA VAL A 17 -9.74 -2.72 -4.89
C VAL A 17 -9.48 -4.10 -5.49
N PHE A 18 -10.51 -4.86 -5.86
CA PHE A 18 -10.33 -6.19 -6.47
C PHE A 18 -9.69 -6.09 -7.86
N LEU A 19 -10.12 -5.14 -8.70
CA LEU A 19 -9.55 -4.97 -10.04
C LEU A 19 -8.06 -4.64 -10.00
N ILE A 20 -7.65 -3.75 -9.09
CA ILE A 20 -6.24 -3.42 -8.87
C ILE A 20 -5.47 -4.64 -8.37
N ARG A 21 -6.04 -5.41 -7.43
CA ARG A 21 -5.40 -6.61 -6.87
C ARG A 21 -5.26 -7.76 -7.86
N LEU A 22 -6.20 -7.92 -8.80
CA LEU A 22 -6.07 -8.89 -9.88
C LEU A 22 -4.87 -8.61 -10.78
N GLN A 23 -4.50 -7.33 -10.93
CA GLN A 23 -3.34 -6.91 -11.71
C GLN A 23 -2.05 -6.90 -10.89
N HIS A 24 -2.14 -6.88 -9.56
CA HIS A 24 -1.03 -6.61 -8.66
C HIS A 24 -1.06 -7.50 -7.39
N ALA A 25 -0.48 -8.71 -7.49
CA ALA A 25 -0.34 -9.61 -6.34
C ALA A 25 0.79 -9.13 -5.38
N GLY A 26 0.52 -9.10 -4.06
CA GLY A 26 1.52 -8.82 -3.01
C GLY A 26 0.95 -8.08 -1.78
N PRO A 27 1.51 -8.22 -0.57
CA PRO A 27 1.00 -7.56 0.65
C PRO A 27 1.37 -6.06 0.66
N TYR A 28 0.38 -5.18 0.82
CA TYR A 28 0.55 -3.72 0.70
C TYR A 28 0.35 -2.92 1.96
N PHE A 29 -0.30 -3.48 2.96
CA PHE A 29 -0.71 -2.71 4.12
C PHE A 29 -0.68 -3.60 5.34
N PRO A 30 -0.11 -3.13 6.46
CA PRO A 30 -0.35 -3.73 7.76
C PRO A 30 -1.73 -3.27 8.30
N PRO A 31 -2.59 -4.18 8.78
CA PRO A 31 -2.39 -5.62 8.83
C PRO A 31 -2.54 -6.26 7.44
N GLU A 32 -1.80 -7.34 7.23
CA GLU A 32 -1.87 -8.13 6.00
C GLU A 32 -3.32 -8.48 5.67
N GLY A 33 -3.74 -8.20 4.44
CA GLY A 33 -5.13 -8.37 4.00
C GLY A 33 -6.09 -7.23 4.32
N GLY A 34 -5.66 -6.17 5.02
CA GLY A 34 -6.50 -5.02 5.40
C GLY A 34 -7.20 -4.34 4.20
N ASN A 35 -6.51 -4.22 3.07
CA ASN A 35 -7.09 -3.66 1.84
C ASN A 35 -8.22 -4.56 1.30
N LEU A 36 -8.06 -5.89 1.34
CA LEU A 36 -9.06 -6.84 0.87
C LEU A 36 -10.31 -6.81 1.75
N VAL A 37 -10.10 -6.75 3.07
CA VAL A 37 -11.18 -6.58 4.05
C VAL A 37 -11.91 -5.26 3.82
N GLY A 38 -11.17 -4.16 3.63
CA GLY A 38 -11.75 -2.85 3.32
C GLY A 38 -12.59 -2.87 2.04
N GLY A 39 -12.07 -3.45 0.95
CA GLY A 39 -12.79 -3.58 -0.31
C GLY A 39 -14.06 -4.44 -0.20
N LEU A 40 -13.98 -5.57 0.51
CA LEU A 40 -15.15 -6.43 0.76
C LEU A 40 -16.21 -5.72 1.61
N LEU A 41 -15.80 -5.05 2.70
CA LEU A 41 -16.71 -4.28 3.54
C LEU A 41 -17.37 -3.15 2.76
N ALA A 42 -16.64 -2.50 1.84
CA ALA A 42 -17.17 -1.46 0.98
C ALA A 42 -18.24 -2.02 0.01
N LEU A 43 -18.02 -3.20 -0.57
CA LEU A 43 -19.04 -3.88 -1.39
C LEU A 43 -20.29 -4.24 -0.57
N VAL A 44 -20.11 -4.87 0.59
CA VAL A 44 -21.21 -5.32 1.45
C VAL A 44 -22.02 -4.13 1.95
N CYS A 45 -21.37 -3.10 2.50
CA CYS A 45 -22.04 -1.89 2.95
C CYS A 45 -22.73 -1.17 1.78
N GLY A 46 -22.13 -1.17 0.59
CA GLY A 46 -22.67 -0.52 -0.59
C GLY A 46 -23.96 -1.16 -1.04
N ALA A 47 -23.98 -2.50 -1.07
CA ALA A 47 -25.17 -3.28 -1.35
C ALA A 47 -26.26 -3.06 -0.28
N LEU A 48 -25.92 -3.14 1.01
CA LEU A 48 -26.87 -2.94 2.12
C LEU A 48 -27.53 -1.55 2.07
N ILE A 49 -26.76 -0.51 1.74
CA ILE A 49 -27.26 0.86 1.58
C ILE A 49 -28.11 0.98 0.31
N PHE A 50 -27.68 0.39 -0.81
CA PHE A 50 -28.36 0.50 -2.10
C PHE A 50 -29.73 -0.18 -2.11
N PHE A 51 -29.82 -1.37 -1.50
CA PHE A 51 -31.04 -2.17 -1.40
C PHE A 51 -31.90 -1.83 -0.18
N ASP A 52 -31.49 -0.85 0.65
CA ASP A 52 -32.18 -0.44 1.87
C ASP A 52 -32.56 -1.63 2.80
N VAL A 53 -31.61 -2.55 3.00
CA VAL A 53 -31.84 -3.85 3.68
C VAL A 53 -32.15 -3.70 5.19
N LEU A 54 -31.72 -2.61 5.81
CA LEU A 54 -31.90 -2.37 7.25
C LEU A 54 -33.13 -1.49 7.54
N PRO A 55 -33.99 -1.88 8.50
CA PRO A 55 -35.18 -1.10 8.87
C PRO A 55 -34.79 0.30 9.36
N SER A 56 -35.53 1.30 8.89
CA SER A 56 -35.25 2.73 9.14
C SER A 56 -35.98 3.33 10.33
N LYS A 57 -36.85 2.55 11.00
CA LYS A 57 -37.71 3.02 12.10
C LYS A 57 -37.55 2.13 13.32
N GLY A 58 -37.64 2.73 14.50
CA GLY A 58 -37.45 2.07 15.80
C GLY A 58 -36.00 2.14 16.30
N GLY A 59 -35.79 2.04 17.62
CA GLY A 59 -34.47 2.23 18.24
C GLY A 59 -33.38 1.30 17.70
N ALA A 60 -33.71 0.03 17.44
CA ALA A 60 -32.80 -0.94 16.84
C ALA A 60 -32.48 -0.63 15.37
N GLY A 61 -33.45 -0.09 14.60
CA GLY A 61 -33.24 0.34 13.23
C GLY A 61 -32.30 1.53 13.12
N THR A 62 -32.51 2.55 13.97
CA THR A 62 -31.63 3.73 14.03
C THR A 62 -30.20 3.35 14.41
N ALA A 63 -30.03 2.48 15.42
CA ALA A 63 -28.72 1.99 15.82
C ALA A 63 -28.03 1.20 14.70
N GLY A 64 -28.75 0.30 14.02
CA GLY A 64 -28.22 -0.46 12.90
C GLY A 64 -27.80 0.42 11.71
N GLN A 65 -28.55 1.49 11.42
CA GLN A 65 -28.14 2.46 10.40
C GLN A 65 -26.91 3.26 10.82
N GLY A 66 -26.80 3.64 12.09
CA GLY A 66 -25.60 4.31 12.61
C GLY A 66 -24.35 3.44 12.48
N VAL A 67 -24.44 2.17 12.87
CA VAL A 67 -23.34 1.20 12.70
C VAL A 67 -22.98 1.03 11.23
N LEU A 68 -23.96 0.85 10.35
CA LEU A 68 -23.71 0.71 8.92
C LEU A 68 -22.99 1.94 8.34
N LEU A 69 -23.39 3.15 8.75
CA LEU A 69 -22.75 4.38 8.29
C LEU A 69 -21.29 4.47 8.77
N LEU A 70 -21.03 4.20 10.05
CA LEU A 70 -19.67 4.19 10.60
C LEU A 70 -18.79 3.13 9.92
N THR A 71 -19.31 1.92 9.74
CA THR A 71 -18.60 0.84 9.02
C THR A 71 -18.36 1.22 7.57
N SER A 72 -19.32 1.89 6.90
CA SER A 72 -19.15 2.33 5.51
C SER A 72 -18.07 3.40 5.36
N LEU A 73 -17.94 4.31 6.33
CA LEU A 73 -16.87 5.31 6.34
C LEU A 73 -15.50 4.66 6.54
N LEU A 74 -15.41 3.72 7.49
CA LEU A 74 -14.17 2.97 7.72
C LEU A 74 -13.80 2.13 6.48
N ALA A 75 -14.76 1.45 5.88
CA ALA A 75 -14.55 0.65 4.68
C ALA A 75 -14.14 1.50 3.48
N LEU A 76 -14.80 2.65 3.28
CA LEU A 76 -14.42 3.62 2.26
C LEU A 76 -12.99 4.10 2.46
N TYR A 77 -12.62 4.46 3.69
CA TYR A 77 -11.27 4.91 4.02
C TYR A 77 -10.23 3.84 3.67
N LEU A 78 -10.39 2.61 4.15
CA LEU A 78 -9.45 1.51 3.88
C LEU A 78 -9.37 1.19 2.38
N ALA A 79 -10.50 1.18 1.68
CA ALA A 79 -10.55 0.87 0.26
C ALA A 79 -9.96 2.01 -0.60
N ALA A 80 -10.26 3.27 -0.29
CA ALA A 80 -9.70 4.43 -0.98
C ALA A 80 -8.19 4.53 -0.77
N PHE A 81 -7.71 4.28 0.45
CA PHE A 81 -6.28 4.21 0.75
C PHE A 81 -5.61 3.11 -0.09
N ALA A 82 -6.21 1.92 -0.17
CA ALA A 82 -5.69 0.82 -0.96
C ALA A 82 -5.59 1.15 -2.46
N VAL A 83 -6.59 1.88 -3.00
CA VAL A 83 -6.56 2.34 -4.39
C VAL A 83 -5.46 3.39 -4.57
N LEU A 84 -5.42 4.40 -3.71
CA LEU A 84 -4.46 5.50 -3.83
C LEU A 84 -3.02 4.99 -3.76
N ALA A 85 -2.73 4.08 -2.82
CA ALA A 85 -1.42 3.48 -2.65
C ALA A 85 -0.89 2.74 -3.89
N GLU A 86 -1.78 2.31 -4.78
CA GLU A 86 -1.48 1.55 -5.99
C GLU A 86 -1.56 2.38 -7.28
N VAL A 87 -2.30 3.51 -7.25
CA VAL A 87 -2.37 4.48 -8.37
C VAL A 87 -1.12 5.35 -8.40
N GLU A 88 -0.52 5.61 -7.24
CA GLU A 88 0.79 6.24 -7.16
C GLU A 88 1.88 5.30 -7.68
N GLU A 89 3.09 5.83 -7.89
CA GLU A 89 4.18 5.04 -8.46
C GLU A 89 4.60 3.90 -7.52
N VAL A 90 4.35 2.66 -7.95
CA VAL A 90 4.88 1.47 -7.29
C VAL A 90 5.74 0.65 -8.24
N VAL A 91 6.91 0.24 -7.73
CA VAL A 91 7.79 -0.70 -8.42
C VAL A 91 7.66 -2.10 -7.85
N VAL A 92 8.02 -3.10 -8.65
CA VAL A 92 8.25 -4.47 -8.17
C VAL A 92 9.74 -4.74 -8.16
N VAL A 93 10.24 -5.20 -7.03
CA VAL A 93 11.63 -5.59 -6.82
C VAL A 93 11.68 -7.08 -6.56
N ARG A 94 12.53 -7.80 -7.29
CA ARG A 94 12.82 -9.23 -7.06
C ARG A 94 14.31 -9.40 -6.76
N PRO A 95 14.68 -10.24 -5.79
CA PRO A 95 16.08 -10.56 -5.54
C PRO A 95 16.69 -11.29 -6.74
N GLY A 96 17.88 -10.86 -7.15
CA GLY A 96 18.61 -11.41 -8.27
C GLY A 96 18.06 -11.00 -9.64
N CYS A 97 18.93 -11.06 -10.65
CA CYS A 97 18.56 -10.86 -12.04
C CYS A 97 18.45 -12.22 -12.73
N GLY A 98 17.22 -12.72 -12.86
CA GLY A 98 16.94 -14.06 -13.40
C GLY A 98 16.83 -15.18 -12.35
N GLU A 99 16.98 -14.87 -11.06
CA GLU A 99 16.63 -15.78 -9.98
C GLU A 99 15.13 -15.66 -9.66
N THR A 100 14.43 -16.79 -9.62
CA THR A 100 13.03 -16.89 -9.15
C THR A 100 12.93 -17.13 -7.64
N ARG A 101 14.04 -17.00 -6.91
CA ARG A 101 14.08 -17.23 -5.46
C ARG A 101 13.72 -15.97 -4.70
N GLY A 102 12.43 -15.82 -4.41
CA GLY A 102 11.90 -14.73 -3.59
C GLY A 102 10.60 -14.19 -4.17
N GLY A 103 9.67 -13.81 -3.31
CA GLY A 103 8.41 -13.22 -3.74
C GLY A 103 8.63 -11.81 -4.32
N PRO A 104 7.84 -11.38 -5.32
CA PRO A 104 7.88 -10.01 -5.79
C PRO A 104 7.55 -9.04 -4.66
N LEU A 105 8.46 -8.10 -4.40
CA LEU A 105 8.26 -7.08 -3.38
C LEU A 105 7.82 -5.78 -4.01
N ARG A 106 6.67 -5.27 -3.57
CA ARG A 106 6.15 -4.00 -4.04
C ARG A 106 6.55 -2.88 -3.08
N LEU A 107 7.14 -1.82 -3.65
CA LEU A 107 7.77 -0.74 -2.90
C LEU A 107 7.50 0.61 -3.57
N TRP A 108 7.29 1.63 -2.76
CA TRP A 108 7.41 3.01 -3.19
C TRP A 108 8.88 3.39 -3.30
N VAL A 109 9.21 4.20 -4.31
CA VAL A 109 10.58 4.59 -4.63
C VAL A 109 10.77 6.09 -4.74
N ILE A 110 11.98 6.54 -4.45
CA ILE A 110 12.41 7.93 -4.60
C ILE A 110 13.64 7.94 -5.49
N ASP A 111 13.68 8.88 -6.44
CA ASP A 111 14.90 9.16 -7.18
C ASP A 111 15.66 10.24 -6.41
N ASP A 112 16.85 9.91 -5.91
CA ASP A 112 17.69 10.83 -5.16
C ASP A 112 19.18 10.54 -5.41
N GLU A 113 19.96 11.60 -5.61
CA GLU A 113 21.40 11.55 -5.93
C GLU A 113 21.76 10.57 -7.08
N GLY A 114 20.90 10.45 -8.09
CA GLY A 114 21.13 9.58 -9.25
C GLY A 114 20.96 8.08 -8.96
N ALA A 115 20.39 7.73 -7.81
CA ALA A 115 19.97 6.37 -7.47
C ALA A 115 18.47 6.32 -7.17
N ILE A 116 17.92 5.11 -7.27
CA ILE A 116 16.55 4.78 -6.92
C ILE A 116 16.57 4.21 -5.51
N TRP A 117 15.80 4.79 -4.61
CA TRP A 117 15.77 4.44 -3.20
C TRP A 117 14.42 3.89 -2.81
N ALA A 118 14.38 2.93 -1.90
CA ALA A 118 13.18 2.52 -1.20
C ALA A 118 13.50 2.32 0.29
N THR A 119 12.55 2.57 1.18
CA THR A 119 12.69 2.16 2.59
C THR A 119 11.67 1.09 2.93
N MET A 120 12.06 0.14 3.78
CA MET A 120 11.20 -0.95 4.22
C MET A 120 11.65 -1.50 5.57
N GLY A 121 10.76 -2.20 6.28
CA GLY A 121 11.12 -2.89 7.51
C GLY A 121 12.21 -3.94 7.28
N ARG A 122 13.17 -4.04 8.19
CA ARG A 122 14.27 -5.02 8.14
C ARG A 122 13.77 -6.45 7.94
N ASP A 123 12.74 -6.83 8.67
CA ASP A 123 12.12 -8.15 8.56
C ASP A 123 11.48 -8.40 7.19
N LYS A 124 10.99 -7.34 6.53
CA LYS A 124 10.46 -7.42 5.16
C LYS A 124 11.61 -7.65 4.17
N ALA A 125 12.75 -6.97 4.34
CA ALA A 125 13.93 -7.17 3.50
C ALA A 125 14.51 -8.59 3.64
N THR A 126 14.60 -9.11 4.87
CA THR A 126 15.12 -10.46 5.15
C THR A 126 14.18 -11.54 4.62
N ARG A 127 12.88 -11.47 4.91
CA ARG A 127 11.90 -12.48 4.48
C ARG A 127 11.77 -12.60 2.95
N ASN A 128 12.04 -11.53 2.21
CA ASN A 128 11.97 -11.51 0.75
C ASN A 128 13.35 -11.67 0.07
N GLY A 129 14.40 -12.00 0.82
CA GLY A 129 15.75 -12.23 0.26
C GLY A 129 16.45 -10.97 -0.27
N ILE A 130 15.90 -9.77 -0.03
CA ILE A 130 16.46 -8.49 -0.48
C ILE A 130 17.69 -8.12 0.36
N ALA A 131 17.69 -8.44 1.66
CA ALA A 131 18.78 -8.08 2.57
C ALA A 131 20.17 -8.61 2.13
N THR A 132 20.21 -9.73 1.41
CA THR A 132 21.45 -10.38 0.94
C THR A 132 21.64 -10.28 -0.57
N ALA A 133 20.69 -9.70 -1.30
CA ALA A 133 20.74 -9.60 -2.74
C ALA A 133 21.70 -8.48 -3.18
N ARG A 134 22.70 -8.82 -4.00
CA ARG A 134 23.62 -7.83 -4.60
C ARG A 134 23.04 -7.18 -5.85
N THR A 135 22.08 -7.86 -6.48
CA THR A 135 21.37 -7.40 -7.67
C THR A 135 19.89 -7.65 -7.46
N VAL A 136 19.06 -6.81 -8.07
CA VAL A 136 17.62 -6.98 -8.09
C VAL A 136 17.09 -6.76 -9.49
N THR A 137 16.03 -7.49 -9.81
CA THR A 137 15.19 -7.16 -10.95
C THR A 137 14.20 -6.08 -10.51
N LEU A 138 14.28 -4.91 -11.11
CA LEU A 138 13.40 -3.78 -10.89
C LEU A 138 12.43 -3.68 -12.06
N LEU A 139 11.13 -3.81 -11.78
CA LEU A 139 10.06 -3.49 -12.72
C LEU A 139 9.47 -2.13 -12.36
N ARG A 140 9.66 -1.13 -13.24
CA ARG A 140 9.19 0.24 -13.06
C ARG A 140 8.58 0.74 -14.36
N GLY A 141 7.34 1.25 -14.31
CA GLY A 141 6.67 1.75 -15.51
C GLY A 141 6.44 0.71 -16.63
N GLY A 142 6.48 -0.58 -16.31
CA GLY A 142 6.37 -1.67 -17.30
C GLY A 142 7.70 -2.14 -17.89
N GLU A 143 8.82 -1.49 -17.53
CA GLU A 143 10.17 -1.89 -17.96
C GLU A 143 10.87 -2.68 -16.86
N GLU A 144 11.43 -3.84 -17.20
CA GLU A 144 12.29 -4.61 -16.30
C GLU A 144 13.76 -4.27 -16.54
N ALA A 145 14.46 -3.93 -15.46
CA ALA A 145 15.89 -3.67 -15.45
C ALA A 145 16.59 -4.49 -14.37
N CYS A 146 17.76 -5.03 -14.69
CA CYS A 146 18.67 -5.60 -13.71
C CYS A 146 19.55 -4.48 -13.13
N VAL A 147 19.46 -4.26 -11.82
CA VAL A 147 20.19 -3.17 -11.14
C VAL A 147 20.97 -3.70 -9.94
N VAL A 148 22.03 -2.97 -9.56
CA VAL A 148 22.77 -3.25 -8.32
C VAL A 148 21.92 -2.80 -7.16
N ALA A 149 21.87 -3.63 -6.13
CA ALA A 149 21.15 -3.37 -4.91
C ALA A 149 22.12 -3.33 -3.72
N ALA A 150 21.91 -2.39 -2.82
CA ALA A 150 22.59 -2.34 -1.53
C ALA A 150 21.58 -1.97 -0.44
N VAL A 151 21.51 -2.79 0.61
CA VAL A 151 20.70 -2.48 1.79
C VAL A 151 21.61 -1.77 2.79
N LEU A 152 21.22 -0.56 3.18
CA LEU A 152 21.90 0.29 4.13
C LEU A 152 21.05 0.43 5.39
N ASP A 153 21.74 0.29 6.52
CA ASP A 153 21.16 0.39 7.86
C ASP A 153 21.62 1.70 8.49
N ASP A 154 21.02 2.80 8.04
CA ASP A 154 21.32 4.15 8.49
C ASP A 154 20.01 4.89 8.77
N ALA A 155 19.73 5.14 10.05
CA ALA A 155 18.51 5.81 10.49
C ALA A 155 18.35 7.22 9.91
N ARG A 156 19.45 7.98 9.73
CA ARG A 156 19.38 9.34 9.16
C ARG A 156 19.01 9.30 7.68
N LEU A 157 19.57 8.32 6.96
CA LEU A 157 19.22 8.10 5.56
C LEU A 157 17.76 7.66 5.43
N VAL A 158 17.30 6.75 6.28
CA VAL A 158 15.88 6.32 6.30
C VAL A 158 14.96 7.48 6.61
N GLU A 159 15.30 8.33 7.58
CA GLU A 159 14.54 9.55 7.91
C GLU A 159 14.46 10.49 6.70
N HIS A 160 15.60 10.82 6.09
CA HIS A 160 15.65 11.68 4.91
C HIS A 160 14.78 11.14 3.75
N LEU A 161 14.95 9.86 3.40
CA LEU A 161 14.18 9.21 2.35
C LEU A 161 12.68 9.13 2.68
N SER A 162 12.33 8.99 3.96
CA SER A 162 10.93 8.98 4.40
C SER A 162 10.29 10.36 4.21
N LEU A 163 11.01 11.45 4.51
CA LEU A 163 10.53 12.81 4.25
C LEU A 163 10.31 13.07 2.74
N LEU A 164 11.26 12.66 1.89
CA LEU A 164 11.10 12.74 0.43
C LEU A 164 9.89 11.91 -0.05
N ARG A 165 9.66 10.75 0.57
CA ARG A 165 8.49 9.90 0.27
C ARG A 165 7.19 10.57 0.68
N GLU A 166 7.14 11.22 1.83
CA GLU A 166 5.98 12.02 2.25
C GLU A 166 5.72 13.20 1.29
N GLU A 167 6.76 13.81 0.71
CA GLU A 167 6.57 14.85 -0.30
C GLU A 167 5.98 14.29 -1.61
N LYS A 168 6.47 13.13 -2.04
CA LYS A 168 6.07 12.50 -3.31
C LYS A 168 4.70 11.82 -3.25
N TYR A 169 4.40 11.10 -2.16
CA TYR A 169 3.25 10.19 -2.06
C TYR A 169 2.18 10.72 -1.11
N VAL A 170 0.99 10.98 -1.64
CA VAL A 170 -0.21 11.35 -0.88
C VAL A 170 -0.60 10.24 0.09
N ALA A 171 -0.53 8.97 -0.33
CA ALA A 171 -0.87 7.85 0.53
C ALA A 171 0.04 7.80 1.77
N GLU A 172 1.34 8.01 1.60
CA GLU A 172 2.29 8.07 2.71
C GLU A 172 1.92 9.20 3.69
N ARG A 173 1.68 10.43 3.20
CA ARG A 173 1.29 11.55 4.07
C ARG A 173 0.07 11.25 4.92
N ILE A 174 -0.96 10.67 4.31
CA ILE A 174 -2.19 10.31 5.01
C ILE A 174 -1.89 9.25 6.09
N ALA A 175 -1.10 8.23 5.75
CA ALA A 175 -0.75 7.18 6.70
C ALA A 175 0.09 7.70 7.87
N VAL A 176 0.99 8.64 7.63
CA VAL A 176 1.78 9.32 8.67
C VAL A 176 0.90 10.18 9.57
N ALA A 177 0.02 11.01 9.00
CA ALA A 177 -0.91 11.85 9.76
C ALA A 177 -1.85 11.03 10.65
N LEU A 178 -2.10 9.77 10.29
CA LEU A 178 -2.94 8.83 11.05
C LEU A 178 -2.15 7.90 11.97
N GLY A 179 -0.82 8.08 12.07
CA GLY A 179 0.04 7.32 12.97
C GLY A 179 0.21 5.84 12.60
N ILE A 180 -0.07 5.46 11.34
CA ILE A 180 -0.11 4.05 10.90
C ILE A 180 1.27 3.39 10.95
N PHE A 181 2.34 4.16 10.75
CA PHE A 181 3.71 3.64 10.74
C PHE A 181 4.38 3.57 12.12
N GLY A 182 3.72 4.08 13.19
CA GLY A 182 4.25 4.06 14.55
C GLY A 182 5.42 5.03 14.80
N GLU A 183 5.83 5.15 16.06
CA GLU A 183 6.94 6.02 16.50
C GLU A 183 8.31 5.45 16.08
N ASP A 184 8.46 4.12 16.02
CA ASP A 184 9.72 3.43 15.71
C ASP A 184 9.98 3.19 14.21
N ARG A 185 9.31 3.98 13.35
CA ARG A 185 9.35 3.80 11.88
C ARG A 185 10.73 4.01 11.26
N PHE A 186 11.66 4.63 11.98
CA PHE A 186 13.01 4.89 11.50
C PHE A 186 13.99 3.80 11.95
N ASP A 187 13.87 3.34 13.21
CA ASP A 187 14.84 2.39 13.81
C ASP A 187 14.66 0.95 13.33
N SER A 188 13.46 0.59 12.88
CA SER A 188 13.13 -0.75 12.37
C SER A 188 13.26 -0.89 10.86
N ASN A 189 13.52 0.21 10.15
CA ASN A 189 13.56 0.27 8.70
C ASN A 189 15.00 0.29 8.17
N VAL A 190 15.15 -0.18 6.92
CA VAL A 190 16.40 -0.14 6.15
C VAL A 190 16.17 0.57 4.83
N ALA A 191 17.21 1.18 4.29
CA ALA A 191 17.21 1.81 2.97
C ALA A 191 17.75 0.85 1.93
N LEU A 192 17.01 0.62 0.84
CA LEU A 192 17.44 -0.11 -0.33
C LEU A 192 17.85 0.90 -1.41
N ARG A 193 19.15 0.95 -1.71
CA ARG A 193 19.68 1.65 -2.87
C ARG A 193 19.61 0.73 -4.08
N MET A 194 19.11 1.25 -5.19
CA MET A 194 19.04 0.58 -6.49
C MET A 194 19.61 1.53 -7.55
N GLY A 195 20.51 1.05 -8.38
CA GLY A 195 21.08 1.90 -9.42
C GLY A 195 21.89 1.13 -10.45
N PRO A 196 22.29 1.80 -11.53
CA PRO A 196 23.20 1.22 -12.51
C PRO A 196 24.51 0.80 -11.82
N LEU A 197 25.17 -0.22 -12.37
CA LEU A 197 26.53 -0.65 -11.99
C LEU A 197 27.49 0.55 -12.14
N VAL A 198 27.62 1.38 -11.11
CA VAL A 198 28.82 2.22 -10.96
C VAL A 198 29.81 1.34 -10.22
N VAL A 199 30.60 0.60 -10.99
CA VAL A 199 31.83 -0.01 -10.49
C VAL A 199 32.75 1.17 -10.15
N PRO A 200 33.17 1.34 -8.88
CA PRO A 200 34.21 2.32 -8.55
C PRO A 200 35.52 2.03 -9.29
#